data_AF-A0A2H6N865-F1
#
_entry.id   AF-A0A2H6N865-F1
#
_cell.length_a   1.000
_cell.length_b   1.000
_cell.length_c   1.000
_cell.angle_alpha   90.00
_cell.angle_beta   90.00
_cell.angle_gamma   90.00
#
_symmetry.space_group_name_H-M   'P 1'
#
loop_
_entity.id
_entity.type
_entity.pdbx_description
1 polymer ?
#
loop_
_entity_poly.entity_id
_entity_poly.type
_entity_poly.pdbx_seq_one_letter_code
_entity_poly.pdbx_strand_id
1 'polypeptide(L)'
;VVSTQNPKISQQALSAYAQAEKVDSTASCNPDLHLNRATLSKYEENYMEALEGFARAAGLDPAWLEPQQRKQQLMDFLERLTGFLENKGKVKGKKLQNMLGSLRSSHLGPYGDGHYQGPSGQKVELQRRPLSALQPGVNT
;
A
#
# COMPACT_ATOMS: atom_id res chain seq x y z
N VAL A 1 14.37 -5.62 -14.42
CA VAL A 1 14.78 -4.82 -13.25
C VAL A 1 13.76 -5.11 -12.14
N VAL A 2 14.05 -6.11 -11.32
CA VAL A 2 13.20 -6.50 -10.18
C VAL A 2 13.58 -5.58 -9.03
N SER A 3 12.62 -4.82 -8.54
CA SER A 3 12.78 -3.85 -7.45
C SER A 3 13.25 -4.57 -6.19
N THR A 4 14.55 -4.59 -5.94
CA THR A 4 15.15 -5.08 -4.70
C THR A 4 14.92 -4.03 -3.61
N GLN A 5 13.70 -3.93 -3.10
CA GLN A 5 13.41 -3.16 -1.90
C GLN A 5 13.34 -4.12 -0.72
N ASN A 6 14.32 -4.01 0.18
CA ASN A 6 14.42 -4.83 1.37
C ASN A 6 13.57 -4.16 2.47
N PRO A 7 12.53 -4.83 3.01
CA PRO A 7 11.70 -4.30 4.11
C PRO A 7 12.52 -3.81 5.30
N LYS A 8 13.71 -4.40 5.51
CA LYS A 8 14.64 -3.97 6.56
C LYS A 8 15.14 -2.53 6.37
N ILE A 9 15.31 -2.06 5.13
CA ILE A 9 15.78 -0.70 4.84
C ILE A 9 14.68 0.32 5.14
N SER A 10 13.42 0.02 4.77
CA SER A 10 12.27 0.85 5.12
C SER A 10 12.11 0.97 6.64
N GLN A 11 12.20 -0.14 7.36
CA GLN A 11 12.12 -0.15 8.83
C GLN A 11 13.28 0.61 9.49
N GLN A 12 14.50 0.51 8.95
CA GLN A 12 15.63 1.30 9.42
C GLN A 12 15.43 2.80 9.20
N ALA A 13 14.88 3.21 8.05
CA ALA A 13 14.59 4.61 7.77
C ALA A 13 13.52 5.17 8.71
N LEU A 14 12.42 4.44 8.94
CA LEU A 14 11.39 4.83 9.92
C LEU A 14 11.99 4.98 11.33
N SER A 15 12.81 4.01 11.75
CA SER A 15 13.48 4.05 13.06
C SER A 15 14.42 5.25 13.18
N ALA A 16 15.14 5.61 12.12
CA ALA A 16 16.00 6.79 12.10
C ALA A 16 15.22 8.10 12.22
N TYR A 17 14.08 8.23 11.52
CA TYR A 17 13.22 9.41 11.65
C TYR A 17 12.61 9.54 13.05
N ALA A 18 12.07 8.45 13.61
CA ALA A 18 11.53 8.43 14.95
C ALA A 18 12.59 8.73 16.02
N GLN A 19 13.81 8.22 15.84
CA GLN A 19 14.92 8.52 16.73
C GLN A 19 15.32 10.00 16.64
N ALA A 20 15.34 10.59 15.43
CA ALA A 20 15.64 12.01 15.25
C ALA A 20 14.63 12.90 15.99
N GLU A 21 13.33 12.63 15.89
CA GLU A 21 12.29 13.35 16.66
C GLU A 21 12.45 13.18 18.17
N LYS A 22 12.92 12.01 18.62
CA LYS A 22 13.09 11.71 20.05
C LYS A 22 14.31 12.40 20.67
N VAL A 23 15.41 12.49 19.94
CA VAL A 23 16.67 13.08 20.46
C VAL A 23 16.77 14.58 20.22
N ASP A 24 16.07 15.09 19.21
CA ASP A 24 16.13 16.49 18.83
C ASP A 24 14.72 17.08 18.73
N SER A 25 14.38 17.93 19.69
CA SER A 25 13.11 18.67 19.70
C SER A 25 12.91 19.55 18.46
N THR A 26 14.00 19.98 17.80
CA THR A 26 13.93 20.77 16.56
C THR A 26 13.61 19.91 15.34
N ALA A 27 13.90 18.60 15.37
CA ALA A 27 13.54 17.66 14.31
C ALA A 27 12.01 17.52 14.16
N SER A 28 11.25 17.70 15.24
CA SER A 28 9.77 17.77 15.19
C SER A 28 9.24 18.99 14.42
N CYS A 29 10.10 20.00 14.21
CA CYS A 29 9.83 21.20 13.42
C CYS A 29 10.45 21.14 12.01
N ASN A 30 11.11 20.04 11.64
CA ASN A 30 11.72 19.88 10.32
C ASN A 30 10.66 19.40 9.29
N PRO A 31 10.24 20.22 8.31
CA PRO A 31 9.23 19.84 7.33
C PRO A 31 9.68 18.69 6.42
N ASP A 32 10.96 18.61 6.04
CA ASP A 32 11.51 17.54 5.20
C ASP A 32 11.41 16.17 5.88
N LEU A 33 11.65 16.12 7.20
CA LEU A 33 11.53 14.87 7.96
C LEU A 33 10.11 14.31 7.86
N HIS A 34 9.09 15.15 8.06
CA HIS A 34 7.69 14.74 7.96
C HIS A 34 7.30 14.34 6.53
N LEU A 35 7.77 15.07 5.51
CA LEU A 35 7.53 14.71 4.11
C LEU A 35 8.14 13.35 3.76
N ASN A 36 9.38 13.10 4.19
CA ASN A 36 10.09 11.86 3.91
C ASN A 36 9.45 10.66 4.61
N ARG A 37 9.11 10.80 5.90
CA ARG A 37 8.39 9.76 6.65
C ARG A 37 7.04 9.46 6.00
N ALA A 38 6.26 10.48 5.66
CA ALA A 38 4.96 10.31 4.99
C ALA A 38 5.07 9.61 3.63
N THR A 39 6.13 9.89 2.88
CA THR A 39 6.40 9.23 1.59
C THR A 39 6.65 7.74 1.79
N LEU A 40 7.37 7.37 2.84
CA LEU A 40 7.61 5.98 3.21
C LEU A 40 6.33 5.29 3.69
N SER A 41 5.57 5.91 4.59
CA SER A 41 4.27 5.39 5.03
C SER A 41 3.30 5.20 3.85
N LYS A 42 3.28 6.11 2.88
CA LYS A 42 2.48 5.96 1.65
C LYS A 42 2.93 4.73 0.84
N TYR A 43 4.23 4.47 0.77
CA TYR A 43 4.77 3.31 0.07
C TYR A 43 4.42 1.99 0.78
N GLU A 44 4.40 1.99 2.12
CA GLU A 44 3.96 0.86 2.94
C GLU A 44 2.44 0.75 3.07
N GLU A 45 1.67 1.54 2.32
CA GLU A 45 0.20 1.59 2.32
C GLU A 45 -0.42 2.03 3.67
N ASN A 46 0.38 2.61 4.57
CA ASN A 46 -0.04 3.27 5.80
C ASN A 46 -0.59 4.68 5.48
N TYR A 47 -1.74 4.74 4.78
CA TYR A 47 -2.24 5.98 4.19
C TYR A 47 -2.64 7.06 5.21
N MET A 48 -3.13 6.68 6.39
CA MET A 48 -3.48 7.64 7.45
C MET A 48 -2.23 8.40 7.92
N GLU A 49 -1.17 7.67 8.28
CA GLU A 49 0.11 8.25 8.71
C GLU A 49 0.74 9.10 7.60
N ALA A 50 0.63 8.67 6.34
CA ALA A 50 1.10 9.45 5.21
C ALA A 50 0.37 10.81 5.09
N LEU A 51 -0.96 10.81 5.21
CA LEU A 51 -1.76 12.05 5.15
C LEU A 51 -1.41 13.00 6.30
N GLU A 52 -1.22 12.46 7.51
CA GLU A 52 -0.83 13.23 8.69
C GLU A 52 0.56 13.85 8.52
N GLY A 53 1.55 13.08 8.05
CA GLY A 53 2.89 13.60 7.83
C GLY A 53 2.95 14.65 6.71
N PHE A 54 2.21 14.47 5.60
CA PHE A 54 2.10 15.52 4.58
C PHE A 54 1.43 16.78 5.11
N ALA A 55 0.37 16.65 5.92
CA ALA A 55 -0.28 17.78 6.56
C ALA A 55 0.64 18.51 7.55
N ARG A 56 1.46 17.75 8.30
CA ARG A 56 2.44 18.31 9.24
C ARG A 56 3.53 19.08 8.52
N ALA A 57 4.11 18.52 7.45
CA ALA A 57 5.10 19.20 6.63
C ALA A 57 4.54 20.51 6.01
N ALA A 58 3.32 20.46 5.47
CA ALA A 58 2.63 21.65 4.94
C ALA A 58 2.35 22.73 6.00
N GLY A 59 2.12 22.33 7.25
CA GLY A 59 1.90 23.27 8.35
C GLY A 59 3.18 23.91 8.89
N LEU A 60 4.32 23.21 8.74
CA LEU A 60 5.63 23.70 9.15
C LEU A 60 6.25 24.67 8.12
N ASP A 61 6.04 24.40 6.82
CA ASP A 61 6.40 25.32 5.74
C ASP A 61 5.23 25.51 4.75
N PRO A 62 4.38 26.52 4.97
CA PRO A 62 3.25 26.80 4.08
C PRO A 62 3.63 27.29 2.67
N ALA A 63 4.85 27.81 2.48
CA ALA A 63 5.32 28.25 1.18
C ALA A 63 5.77 27.08 0.31
N TRP A 64 6.16 25.96 0.94
CA TRP A 64 6.45 24.72 0.26
C TRP A 64 5.18 23.99 -0.16
N LEU A 65 4.84 24.08 -1.46
CA LEU A 65 3.59 23.56 -1.99
C LEU A 65 3.55 22.03 -2.12
N GLU A 66 4.70 21.37 -2.18
CA GLU A 66 4.78 19.94 -2.48
C GLU A 66 4.06 19.06 -1.44
N PRO A 67 4.22 19.24 -0.12
CA PRO A 67 3.45 18.48 0.87
C PRO A 67 1.93 18.64 0.72
N GLN A 68 1.45 19.86 0.43
CA GLN A 68 0.03 20.13 0.20
C GLN A 68 -0.48 19.38 -1.05
N GLN A 69 0.28 19.45 -2.14
CA GLN A 69 -0.05 18.74 -3.38
C GLN A 69 -0.06 17.22 -3.18
N ARG A 70 0.94 16.65 -2.49
CA ARG A 70 1.02 15.21 -2.21
C ARG A 70 -0.14 14.74 -1.33
N LYS A 71 -0.53 15.53 -0.32
CA LYS A 71 -1.71 15.27 0.50
C LYS A 71 -2.99 15.23 -0.36
N GLN A 72 -3.21 16.25 -1.18
CA GLN A 72 -4.41 16.33 -2.02
C GLN A 72 -4.47 15.16 -3.02
N GLN A 73 -3.35 14.86 -3.68
CA GLN A 73 -3.27 13.73 -4.61
C GLN A 73 -3.58 12.38 -3.95
N LEU A 74 -3.14 12.18 -2.70
CA LEU A 74 -3.44 10.97 -1.95
C LEU A 74 -4.93 10.91 -1.56
N MET A 75 -5.53 12.03 -1.12
CA MET A 75 -6.97 12.10 -0.86
C MET A 75 -7.79 11.79 -2.12
N ASP A 76 -7.49 12.44 -3.24
CA ASP A 76 -8.18 12.22 -4.52
C ASP A 76 -8.02 10.76 -4.99
N PHE A 77 -6.85 10.17 -4.78
CA PHE A 77 -6.61 8.76 -5.06
C PHE A 77 -7.51 7.86 -4.21
N LEU A 78 -7.54 8.06 -2.89
CA LEU A 78 -8.32 7.23 -1.98
C LEU A 78 -9.82 7.36 -2.23
N GLU A 79 -10.33 8.57 -2.47
CA GLU A 79 -11.74 8.81 -2.80
C GLU A 79 -12.15 8.08 -4.08
N ARG A 80 -11.33 8.17 -5.14
CA ARG A 80 -11.59 7.45 -6.39
C ARG A 80 -11.52 5.94 -6.18
N LEU A 81 -10.53 5.46 -5.41
CA LEU A 81 -10.35 4.04 -5.13
C LEU A 81 -11.55 3.47 -4.37
N THR A 82 -11.95 4.07 -3.26
CA THR A 82 -13.10 3.62 -2.46
C THR A 82 -14.38 3.70 -3.27
N GLY A 83 -14.59 4.78 -4.03
CA GLY A 83 -15.72 4.90 -4.94
C GLY A 83 -15.78 3.78 -5.98
N PHE A 84 -14.65 3.37 -6.56
CA PHE A 84 -14.59 2.23 -7.48
C PHE A 84 -14.80 0.89 -6.79
N LEU A 85 -14.33 0.72 -5.56
CA LEU A 85 -14.56 -0.51 -4.79
C LEU A 85 -16.06 -0.69 -4.49
N GLU A 86 -16.73 0.37 -4.04
CA GLU A 86 -18.17 0.35 -3.71
C GLU A 86 -19.05 0.06 -4.93
N ASN A 87 -18.75 0.69 -6.07
CA ASN A 87 -19.55 0.53 -7.29
C ASN A 87 -19.01 -0.55 -8.25
N LYS A 88 -18.02 -1.35 -7.82
CA LYS A 88 -17.37 -2.41 -8.61
C LYS A 88 -16.89 -1.91 -9.97
N GLY A 89 -16.23 -0.76 -9.99
CA GLY A 89 -15.71 -0.12 -11.21
C GLY A 89 -16.80 0.33 -12.18
N LYS A 90 -18.01 0.63 -11.68
CA LYS A 90 -19.20 0.99 -12.46
C LYS A 90 -19.62 -0.11 -13.46
N VAL A 91 -19.27 -1.37 -13.18
CA VAL A 91 -19.64 -2.50 -14.03
C VAL A 91 -21.07 -2.95 -13.73
N LYS A 92 -21.93 -3.00 -14.75
CA LYS A 92 -23.31 -3.48 -14.63
C LYS A 92 -23.34 -4.93 -14.12
N GLY A 93 -24.31 -5.25 -13.25
CA GLY A 93 -24.44 -6.58 -12.62
C GLY A 93 -24.40 -7.75 -13.60
N LYS A 94 -25.14 -7.68 -14.72
CA LYS A 94 -25.12 -8.72 -15.76
C LYS A 94 -23.73 -8.93 -16.37
N LYS A 95 -22.98 -7.84 -16.62
CA LYS A 95 -21.61 -7.91 -17.16
C LYS A 95 -20.65 -8.53 -16.13
N LEU A 96 -20.81 -8.17 -14.86
CA LEU A 96 -20.01 -8.75 -13.78
C LEU A 96 -20.26 -10.25 -13.63
N GLN A 97 -21.52 -10.70 -13.70
CA GLN A 97 -21.85 -12.13 -13.67
C GLN A 97 -21.25 -12.88 -14.86
N ASN A 98 -21.29 -12.30 -16.06
CA ASN A 98 -20.63 -12.90 -17.23
C ASN A 98 -19.12 -12.99 -17.06
N MET A 99 -18.48 -11.96 -16.49
CA MET A 99 -17.04 -11.98 -16.18
C MET A 99 -16.71 -13.11 -15.19
N LEU A 100 -17.46 -13.20 -14.09
CA LEU A 100 -17.27 -14.25 -13.08
C LEU A 100 -17.50 -15.66 -13.66
N GLY A 101 -18.52 -15.84 -14.51
CA GLY A 101 -18.80 -17.11 -15.17
C GLY A 101 -17.74 -17.53 -16.21
N SER A 102 -16.93 -16.59 -16.70
CA SER A 102 -15.83 -16.88 -17.61
C SER A 102 -14.58 -17.41 -16.91
N LEU A 103 -14.50 -17.36 -15.58
CA LEU A 103 -13.36 -17.89 -14.81
C LEU A 103 -13.32 -19.41 -14.86
N ARG A 104 -12.15 -19.97 -15.20
CA ARG A 104 -11.90 -21.42 -15.35
C ARG A 104 -10.71 -21.85 -14.50
N SER A 105 -10.67 -23.12 -14.10
CA SER A 105 -9.54 -23.67 -13.34
C SER A 105 -8.20 -23.54 -14.08
N SER A 106 -8.22 -23.62 -15.41
CA SER A 106 -7.03 -23.43 -16.25
C SER A 106 -6.42 -22.04 -16.13
N HIS A 107 -7.17 -21.02 -15.66
CA HIS A 107 -6.63 -19.68 -15.44
C HIS A 107 -5.72 -19.61 -14.20
N LEU A 108 -5.70 -20.64 -13.35
CA LEU A 108 -4.78 -20.71 -12.20
C LEU A 108 -3.34 -21.01 -12.63
N GLY A 109 -3.13 -21.65 -13.79
CA GLY A 109 -1.80 -22.04 -14.27
C GLY A 109 -0.96 -22.72 -13.18
N PRO A 110 0.28 -22.26 -12.90
CA PRO A 110 1.17 -22.87 -11.90
C PRO A 110 0.58 -22.99 -10.48
N TYR A 111 -0.40 -22.15 -10.13
CA TYR A 111 -1.06 -22.15 -8.83
C TYR A 111 -2.11 -23.26 -8.69
N GLY A 112 -2.65 -23.76 -9.80
CA GLY A 112 -3.62 -24.86 -9.82
C GLY A 112 -3.00 -26.24 -10.04
N ASP A 113 -1.82 -26.28 -10.66
CA ASP A 113 -1.18 -27.53 -11.10
C ASP A 113 -0.14 -28.05 -10.09
N GLY A 114 -0.04 -27.50 -8.88
CA GLY A 114 0.92 -27.92 -7.85
C GLY A 114 2.39 -27.60 -8.15
N HIS A 115 2.64 -26.74 -9.14
CA HIS A 115 3.99 -26.32 -9.55
C HIS A 115 4.44 -25.03 -8.90
N TYR A 116 3.59 -24.40 -8.08
CA TYR A 116 3.96 -23.20 -7.34
C TYR A 116 5.10 -23.48 -6.36
N GLN A 117 6.13 -22.64 -6.43
CA GLN A 117 7.24 -22.63 -5.48
C GLN A 117 7.14 -21.37 -4.64
N GLY A 118 7.09 -21.54 -3.31
CA GLY A 118 7.12 -20.43 -2.39
C GLY A 118 8.47 -19.69 -2.41
N PRO A 119 8.60 -18.57 -1.68
CA PRO A 119 9.84 -17.79 -1.63
C PRO A 119 11.08 -18.56 -1.16
N SER A 120 10.89 -19.67 -0.43
CA SER A 120 11.95 -20.58 0.02
C SER A 120 12.32 -21.67 -1.01
N GLY A 121 11.70 -21.67 -2.19
CA GLY A 121 11.88 -22.68 -3.24
C GLY A 121 11.10 -23.99 -3.00
N GLN A 122 10.40 -24.12 -1.89
CA GLN A 122 9.59 -25.30 -1.58
C GLN A 122 8.33 -25.33 -2.46
N LYS A 123 8.01 -26.50 -3.01
CA LYS A 123 6.74 -26.71 -3.70
C LYS A 123 5.60 -26.69 -2.69
N VAL A 124 4.60 -25.86 -2.94
CA VAL A 124 3.41 -25.74 -2.08
C VAL A 124 2.17 -25.87 -2.94
N GLU A 125 1.26 -26.73 -2.52
CA GLU A 125 -0.07 -26.83 -3.12
C GLU A 125 -0.97 -25.75 -2.52
N LEU A 126 -1.53 -24.89 -3.36
CA LEU A 126 -2.39 -23.79 -2.93
C LEU A 126 -3.85 -24.17 -3.05
N GLN A 127 -4.66 -23.70 -2.10
CA GLN A 127 -6.10 -23.89 -2.12
C GLN A 127 -6.80 -22.63 -2.63
N ARG A 128 -7.72 -22.79 -3.58
CA ARG A 128 -8.60 -21.71 -3.98
C ARG A 128 -9.53 -21.34 -2.82
N ARG A 129 -9.46 -20.09 -2.37
CA ARG A 129 -10.33 -19.52 -1.33
C ARG A 129 -11.01 -18.25 -1.84
N PRO A 130 -12.26 -17.95 -1.42
CA PRO A 130 -12.87 -16.65 -1.69
C PRO A 130 -12.15 -15.55 -0.90
N LEU A 131 -12.08 -14.33 -1.46
CA LEU A 131 -11.43 -13.19 -0.78
C LEU A 131 -12.02 -12.90 0.60
N SER A 132 -13.33 -13.14 0.79
CA SER A 132 -14.02 -12.96 2.08
C SER A 132 -13.62 -13.95 3.18
N ALA A 133 -12.88 -15.00 2.84
CA ALA A 133 -12.38 -15.98 3.81
C ALA A 133 -10.90 -15.77 4.18
N LEU A 134 -10.24 -14.78 3.58
CA LEU A 134 -8.85 -14.48 3.88
C LEU A 134 -8.72 -13.73 5.21
N GLN A 135 -7.59 -13.94 5.87
CA GLN A 135 -7.21 -13.20 7.07
C GLN A 135 -6.32 -12.01 6.71
N PRO A 136 -6.29 -10.94 7.52
CA PRO A 136 -5.29 -9.88 7.39
C PRO A 136 -3.87 -10.46 7.44
N GLY A 137 -2.99 -9.96 6.58
CA GLY A 137 -1.60 -10.43 6.47
C GLY A 137 -1.40 -11.59 5.50
N VAL A 138 -0.31 -12.33 5.70
CA VAL A 138 0.07 -13.45 4.81
C VAL A 138 -0.88 -14.63 5.04
N ASN A 139 -1.51 -15.10 3.96
CA ASN A 139 -2.34 -16.30 3.97
C ASN A 139 -1.51 -17.46 3.40
N THR A 140 -1.06 -18.36 4.27
CA THR A 140 -0.22 -19.53 3.94
C THR A 140 -1.03 -20.76 3.59
#